data_AF-A0A815NJX3-F1
#
_entry.id   AF-A0A815NJX3-F1
#
_cell.length_a   1.000
_cell.length_b   1.000
_cell.length_c   1.000
_cell.angle_alpha   90.00
_cell.angle_beta   90.00
_cell.angle_gamma   90.00
#
_symmetry.space_group_name_H-M   'P 1'
#
loop_
_entity.id
_entity.type
_entity.pdbx_description
1 polymer ?
#
loop_
_entity_poly.entity_id
_entity_poly.type
_entity_poly.pdbx_seq_one_letter_code
_entity_poly.pdbx_strand_id
1 'polypeptide(L)'
;MVTRQQRPRRDRRRLISAFGKLSREQTQQCLEGDENFIQTMNNNIYTESFENKFLQTTKDFYCSKEFPVIESNDKMLEYLKMVTDYFDYEINQAKTYLPEEKSTLTTLIFLLESIFFPTDIFNIIVEKLQLLVADENNYQVLLFEPIYKLTKLKNELLKLIETHVYQKAIESITDDLINNPLFYIETIVNIHGKYLKLIQETFVGDQSFVASFDKGYAKFMNQNPISKTTGNTMTFAEIFARYCDTLLRKGSKAVKNDNWDEKLNNNYST
;
A
#
# COMPACT_ATOMS: atom_id res chain seq x y z
N MET A 1 -24.67 -6.92 7.56
CA MET A 1 -25.00 -6.78 9.00
C MET A 1 -24.42 -7.97 9.77
N VAL A 2 -23.24 -7.83 10.37
CA VAL A 2 -22.67 -8.89 11.21
C VAL A 2 -23.41 -8.87 12.55
N THR A 3 -24.28 -9.86 12.78
CA THR A 3 -25.08 -10.00 13.99
C THR A 3 -24.18 -10.11 15.24
N ARG A 4 -24.56 -9.37 16.30
CA ARG A 4 -23.86 -9.23 17.60
C ARG A 4 -23.57 -10.54 18.35
N GLN A 5 -24.01 -11.70 17.85
CA GLN A 5 -24.06 -12.96 18.61
C GLN A 5 -22.96 -13.99 18.30
N GLN A 6 -22.07 -13.77 17.33
CA GLN A 6 -20.99 -14.71 17.02
C GLN A 6 -19.59 -14.08 17.07
N ARG A 7 -19.18 -13.54 18.23
CA ARG A 7 -17.81 -13.04 18.41
C ARG A 7 -17.22 -13.47 19.76
N PRO A 8 -15.90 -13.75 19.85
CA PRO A 8 -15.20 -14.31 21.02
C PRO A 8 -15.04 -13.32 22.19
N ARG A 9 -16.05 -12.47 22.44
CA ARG A 9 -16.02 -11.42 23.48
C ARG A 9 -16.01 -11.98 24.90
N ARG A 10 -16.67 -13.13 25.15
CA ARG A 10 -16.77 -13.71 26.50
C ARG A 10 -15.46 -14.36 26.95
N ASP A 11 -14.86 -15.18 26.11
CA ASP A 11 -13.63 -15.90 26.48
C ASP A 11 -12.41 -14.96 26.55
N ARG A 12 -12.34 -13.97 25.67
CA ARG A 12 -11.26 -12.97 25.70
C ARG A 12 -11.33 -12.05 26.92
N ARG A 13 -12.52 -11.61 27.35
CA ARG A 13 -12.67 -10.84 28.60
C ARG A 13 -12.29 -11.66 29.84
N ARG A 14 -12.57 -12.97 29.82
CA ARG A 14 -12.14 -13.90 30.88
C ARG A 14 -10.61 -14.03 30.92
N LEU A 15 -9.94 -14.14 29.77
CA LEU A 15 -8.48 -14.17 29.69
C LEU A 15 -7.84 -12.89 30.23
N ILE A 16 -8.37 -11.71 29.85
CA ILE A 16 -7.88 -10.41 30.35
C ILE A 16 -8.07 -10.31 31.87
N SER A 17 -9.25 -10.69 32.38
CA SER A 17 -9.53 -10.68 33.82
C SER A 17 -8.70 -11.69 34.60
N ALA A 18 -8.40 -12.86 34.03
CA ALA A 18 -7.57 -13.88 34.67
C ALA A 18 -6.11 -13.41 34.75
N PHE A 19 -5.58 -12.83 33.67
CA PHE A 19 -4.24 -12.24 33.66
C PHE A 19 -4.10 -11.11 34.69
N GLY A 20 -5.08 -10.21 34.76
CA GLY A 20 -5.07 -9.10 35.72
C GLY A 20 -5.07 -9.55 37.20
N LYS A 21 -5.58 -10.75 37.50
CA LYS A 21 -5.50 -11.34 38.84
C LYS A 21 -4.14 -11.99 39.10
N LEU A 22 -3.67 -12.79 38.15
CA LEU A 22 -2.38 -13.50 38.24
C LEU A 22 -1.20 -12.52 38.40
N SER A 23 -1.21 -11.44 37.60
CA SER A 23 -0.17 -10.41 37.64
C SER A 23 -0.12 -9.68 38.98
N ARG A 24 -1.28 -9.43 39.62
CA ARG A 24 -1.37 -8.78 40.95
C ARG A 24 -0.90 -9.69 42.09
N GLU A 25 -1.26 -10.97 42.05
CA GLU A 25 -0.84 -11.95 43.05
C GLU A 25 0.69 -12.16 43.05
N GLN A 26 1.32 -12.16 41.87
CA GLN A 26 2.76 -12.36 41.76
C GLN A 26 3.58 -11.08 42.00
N THR A 27 3.07 -9.89 41.62
CA THR A 27 3.72 -8.62 42.04
C THR A 27 3.70 -8.42 43.55
N GLN A 28 2.67 -8.92 44.25
CA GLN A 28 2.66 -8.96 45.73
C GLN A 28 3.68 -9.95 46.31
N GLN A 29 4.01 -11.04 45.60
CA GLN A 29 5.02 -12.01 46.04
C GLN A 29 6.47 -11.59 45.75
N CYS A 30 6.70 -10.71 44.76
CA CYS A 30 8.04 -10.34 44.29
C CYS A 30 8.59 -9.03 44.87
N LEU A 31 8.06 -8.52 46.00
CA LEU A 31 8.45 -7.23 46.61
C LEU A 31 9.91 -7.13 47.13
N GLU A 32 10.82 -8.02 46.74
CA GLU A 32 12.24 -8.01 47.15
C GLU A 32 13.25 -8.12 45.97
N GLY A 33 12.80 -8.04 44.70
CA GLY A 33 13.65 -8.27 43.51
C GLY A 33 13.99 -7.02 42.68
N ASP A 34 15.10 -7.12 41.93
CA ASP A 34 15.62 -6.12 40.98
C ASP A 34 14.57 -5.72 39.92
N GLU A 35 14.33 -4.43 39.67
CA GLU A 35 13.22 -3.94 38.81
C GLU A 35 13.25 -4.53 37.39
N ASN A 36 14.45 -4.69 36.82
CA ASN A 36 14.63 -5.30 35.49
C ASN A 36 14.23 -6.78 35.48
N PHE A 37 14.53 -7.52 36.54
CA PHE A 37 14.17 -8.94 36.67
C PHE A 37 12.64 -9.10 36.78
N ILE A 38 11.99 -8.23 37.56
CA ILE A 38 10.53 -8.18 37.68
C ILE A 38 9.87 -7.85 36.34
N GLN A 39 10.41 -6.91 35.57
CA GLN A 39 9.90 -6.56 34.23
C GLN A 39 9.99 -7.75 33.26
N THR A 40 11.13 -8.45 33.25
CA THR A 40 11.37 -9.60 32.36
C THR A 40 10.47 -10.78 32.72
N MET A 41 10.30 -11.03 34.02
CA MET A 41 9.41 -12.07 34.54
C MET A 41 7.95 -11.76 34.19
N ASN A 42 7.49 -10.52 34.41
CA ASN A 42 6.15 -10.07 34.03
C ASN A 42 5.88 -10.18 32.52
N ASN A 43 6.89 -9.96 31.68
CA ASN A 43 6.80 -10.15 30.24
C ASN A 43 6.64 -11.64 29.88
N ASN A 44 7.44 -12.53 30.45
CA ASN A 44 7.32 -13.97 30.20
C ASN A 44 5.96 -14.53 30.65
N ILE A 45 5.50 -14.12 31.83
CA ILE A 45 4.18 -14.52 32.35
C ILE A 45 3.08 -14.02 31.43
N TYR A 46 3.15 -12.78 30.96
CA TYR A 46 2.18 -12.24 30.01
C TYR A 46 2.15 -13.03 28.70
N THR A 47 3.31 -13.34 28.14
CA THR A 47 3.41 -14.09 26.89
C THR A 47 2.80 -15.49 27.02
N GLU A 48 3.15 -16.22 28.07
CA GLU A 48 2.69 -17.60 28.29
C GLU A 48 1.22 -17.70 28.74
N SER A 49 0.81 -16.84 29.67
CA SER A 49 -0.51 -16.94 30.30
C SER A 49 -1.61 -16.27 29.50
N PHE A 50 -1.28 -15.24 28.71
CA PHE A 50 -2.25 -14.41 28.00
C PHE A 50 -2.00 -14.35 26.48
N GLU A 51 -0.85 -13.83 26.03
CA GLU A 51 -0.65 -13.51 24.60
C GLU A 51 -0.76 -14.75 23.72
N ASN A 52 -0.08 -15.85 24.06
CA ASN A 52 -0.13 -17.08 23.27
C ASN A 52 -1.56 -17.65 23.17
N LYS A 53 -2.29 -17.67 24.29
CA LYS A 53 -3.70 -18.14 24.31
C LYS A 53 -4.62 -17.20 23.53
N PHE A 54 -4.40 -15.89 23.64
CA PHE A 54 -5.16 -14.89 22.91
C PHE A 54 -4.95 -15.02 21.40
N LEU A 55 -3.71 -15.12 20.94
CA LEU A 55 -3.37 -15.31 19.53
C LEU A 55 -3.89 -16.64 19.00
N GLN A 56 -3.73 -17.73 19.75
CA GLN A 56 -4.24 -19.05 19.35
C GLN A 56 -5.76 -19.07 19.22
N THR A 57 -6.48 -18.53 20.21
CA THR A 57 -7.96 -18.42 20.15
C THR A 57 -8.42 -17.58 18.97
N THR A 58 -7.65 -16.53 18.63
CA THR A 58 -7.93 -15.67 17.47
C THR A 58 -7.70 -16.40 16.16
N LYS A 59 -6.62 -17.15 16.07
CA LYS A 59 -6.31 -18.01 14.93
C LYS A 59 -7.42 -19.02 14.69
N ASP A 60 -7.79 -19.79 15.71
CA ASP A 60 -8.82 -20.84 15.59
C ASP A 60 -10.19 -20.26 15.20
N PHE A 61 -10.53 -19.07 15.72
CA PHE A 61 -11.76 -18.39 15.35
C PHE A 61 -11.81 -17.98 13.88
N TYR A 62 -10.75 -17.36 13.35
CA TYR A 62 -10.75 -16.93 11.95
C TYR A 62 -10.47 -18.07 10.97
N CYS A 63 -9.73 -19.11 11.37
CA CYS A 63 -9.55 -20.32 10.55
C CYS A 63 -10.83 -21.17 10.44
N SER A 64 -11.75 -21.08 11.42
CA SER A 64 -13.06 -21.76 11.34
C SER A 64 -14.12 -20.96 10.57
N LYS A 65 -13.79 -19.75 10.10
CA LYS A 65 -14.70 -18.94 9.27
C LYS A 65 -14.60 -19.34 7.82
N GLU A 66 -15.76 -19.39 7.17
CA GLU A 66 -15.86 -19.51 5.73
C GLU A 66 -15.65 -18.14 5.09
N PHE A 67 -14.84 -18.11 4.04
CA PHE A 67 -14.59 -16.93 3.22
C PHE A 67 -15.03 -17.20 1.78
N PRO A 68 -15.48 -16.17 1.05
CA PRO A 68 -15.88 -16.33 -0.35
C PRO A 68 -14.68 -16.72 -1.22
N VAL A 69 -14.93 -17.60 -2.20
CA VAL A 69 -13.92 -17.98 -3.20
C VAL A 69 -13.73 -16.82 -4.19
N ILE A 70 -12.47 -16.50 -4.50
CA ILE A 70 -12.10 -15.37 -5.35
C ILE A 70 -12.14 -15.76 -6.83
N GLU A 71 -13.34 -15.92 -7.39
CA GLU A 71 -13.53 -16.30 -8.80
C GLU A 71 -13.60 -15.08 -9.73
N SER A 72 -14.29 -14.01 -9.32
CA SER A 72 -14.46 -12.77 -10.08
C SER A 72 -13.88 -11.55 -9.37
N ASN A 73 -13.88 -10.38 -10.02
CA ASN A 73 -13.45 -9.12 -9.39
C ASN A 73 -14.45 -8.67 -8.30
N ASP A 74 -15.75 -8.90 -8.51
CA ASP A 74 -16.78 -8.61 -7.50
C ASP A 74 -16.60 -9.48 -6.24
N LYS A 75 -16.24 -10.75 -6.42
CA LYS A 75 -15.95 -11.67 -5.30
C LYS A 75 -14.65 -11.31 -4.58
N MET A 76 -13.63 -10.86 -5.31
CA MET A 76 -12.42 -10.28 -4.73
C MET A 76 -12.75 -9.07 -3.87
N LEU A 77 -13.61 -8.16 -4.36
CA LEU A 77 -14.04 -6.99 -3.60
C LEU A 77 -14.84 -7.37 -2.34
N GLU A 78 -15.76 -8.32 -2.46
CA GLU A 78 -16.54 -8.85 -1.32
C GLU A 78 -15.61 -9.44 -0.25
N TYR A 79 -14.62 -10.23 -0.67
CA TYR A 79 -13.59 -10.79 0.20
C TYR A 79 -12.80 -9.68 0.92
N LEU A 80 -12.27 -8.71 0.17
CA LEU A 80 -11.46 -7.63 0.73
C LEU A 80 -12.24 -6.78 1.71
N LYS A 81 -13.49 -6.39 1.40
CA LYS A 81 -14.35 -5.63 2.33
C LYS A 81 -14.59 -6.40 3.62
N MET A 82 -14.90 -7.69 3.52
CA MET A 82 -15.12 -8.56 4.67
C MET A 82 -13.86 -8.68 5.54
N VAL A 83 -12.69 -8.88 4.92
CA VAL A 83 -11.41 -8.94 5.63
C VAL A 83 -11.09 -7.61 6.30
N THR A 84 -11.24 -6.49 5.61
CA THR A 84 -11.00 -5.16 6.15
C THR A 84 -11.89 -4.87 7.37
N ASP A 85 -13.17 -5.23 7.32
CA ASP A 85 -14.09 -5.09 8.46
C ASP A 85 -13.66 -5.93 9.67
N TYR A 86 -13.18 -7.16 9.44
CA TYR A 86 -12.65 -7.99 10.52
C TYR A 86 -11.36 -7.43 11.09
N PHE A 87 -10.46 -6.96 10.22
CA PHE A 87 -9.19 -6.37 10.59
C PHE A 87 -9.39 -5.13 11.47
N ASP A 88 -10.22 -4.19 11.02
CA ASP A 88 -10.57 -2.98 11.76
C ASP A 88 -11.19 -3.30 13.11
N TYR A 89 -12.14 -4.25 13.14
CA TYR A 89 -12.75 -4.65 14.40
C TYR A 89 -11.73 -5.25 15.36
N GLU A 90 -10.89 -6.17 14.89
CA GLU A 90 -9.95 -6.87 15.74
C GLU A 90 -8.87 -5.91 16.29
N ILE A 91 -8.35 -5.02 15.44
CA ILE A 91 -7.38 -4.00 15.85
C ILE A 91 -8.00 -3.01 16.83
N ASN A 92 -9.19 -2.49 16.57
CA ASN A 92 -9.84 -1.54 17.48
C ASN A 92 -10.17 -2.17 18.84
N GLN A 93 -10.58 -3.45 18.84
CA GLN A 93 -10.81 -4.18 20.08
C GLN A 93 -9.50 -4.46 20.82
N ALA A 94 -8.44 -4.83 20.10
CA ALA A 94 -7.11 -5.06 20.65
C ALA A 94 -6.58 -3.78 21.32
N LYS A 95 -6.68 -2.62 20.66
CA LYS A 95 -6.33 -1.30 21.23
C LYS A 95 -7.12 -0.94 22.49
N THR A 96 -8.36 -1.44 22.62
CA THR A 96 -9.19 -1.15 23.80
C THR A 96 -8.74 -1.92 25.05
N TYR A 97 -8.20 -3.12 24.87
CA TYR A 97 -7.95 -4.05 25.98
C TYR A 97 -6.48 -4.41 26.18
N LEU A 98 -5.63 -4.19 25.18
CA LEU A 98 -4.18 -4.40 25.28
C LEU A 98 -3.50 -3.12 25.79
N PRO A 99 -2.52 -3.21 26.69
CA PRO A 99 -1.69 -2.08 27.06
C PRO A 99 -0.91 -1.55 25.84
N GLU A 100 -0.81 -0.23 25.69
CA GLU A 100 -0.12 0.43 24.56
C GLU A 100 1.38 0.06 24.47
N GLU A 101 1.99 -0.32 25.59
CA GLU A 101 3.42 -0.62 25.70
C GLU A 101 3.81 -1.99 25.12
N LYS A 102 2.87 -2.85 24.73
CA LYS A 102 3.17 -4.24 24.35
C LYS A 102 3.17 -4.46 22.83
N SER A 103 4.18 -5.18 22.33
CA SER A 103 4.34 -5.61 20.93
C SER A 103 3.24 -6.54 20.41
N THR A 104 2.28 -6.92 21.26
CA THR A 104 1.17 -7.83 20.95
C THR A 104 0.26 -7.33 19.83
N LEU A 105 0.11 -6.02 19.66
CA LEU A 105 -0.68 -5.48 18.54
C LEU A 105 -0.02 -5.81 17.20
N THR A 106 1.31 -5.70 17.13
CA THR A 106 2.08 -6.00 15.92
C THR A 106 2.05 -7.50 15.62
N THR A 107 2.19 -8.37 16.62
CA THR A 107 2.08 -9.83 16.43
C THR A 107 0.67 -10.24 16.01
N LEU A 108 -0.37 -9.59 16.54
CA LEU A 108 -1.75 -9.79 16.10
C LEU A 108 -1.97 -9.37 14.64
N ILE A 109 -1.44 -8.22 14.22
CA ILE A 109 -1.51 -7.76 12.82
C ILE A 109 -0.89 -8.81 11.89
N PHE A 110 0.33 -9.28 12.20
CA PHE A 110 0.99 -10.33 11.41
C PHE A 110 0.21 -11.65 11.39
N LEU A 111 -0.38 -12.04 12.52
CA LEU A 111 -1.23 -13.23 12.60
C LEU A 111 -2.45 -13.10 11.68
N LEU A 112 -3.17 -11.98 11.75
CA LEU A 112 -4.34 -11.74 10.91
C LEU A 112 -3.98 -11.70 9.43
N GLU A 113 -2.88 -11.05 9.06
CA GLU A 113 -2.38 -11.05 7.69
C GLU A 113 -2.05 -12.46 7.20
N SER A 114 -1.51 -13.33 8.05
CA SER A 114 -1.24 -14.73 7.70
C SER A 114 -2.50 -15.57 7.50
N ILE A 115 -3.58 -15.25 8.22
CA ILE A 115 -4.87 -15.97 8.14
C ILE A 115 -5.69 -15.50 6.95
N PHE A 116 -5.77 -14.19 6.72
CA PHE A 116 -6.56 -13.60 5.62
C PHE A 116 -5.80 -13.56 4.29
N PHE A 117 -4.46 -13.61 4.31
CA PHE A 117 -3.67 -13.66 3.08
C PHE A 117 -2.67 -14.82 3.08
N PRO A 118 -3.17 -16.08 3.09
CA PRO A 118 -2.35 -17.24 2.71
C PRO A 118 -1.75 -17.02 1.33
N THR A 119 -0.60 -17.64 1.07
CA THR A 119 0.19 -17.45 -0.16
C THR A 119 -0.66 -17.57 -1.43
N ASP A 120 -1.52 -18.59 -1.53
CA ASP A 120 -2.32 -18.84 -2.73
C ASP A 120 -3.36 -17.74 -2.97
N ILE A 121 -4.11 -17.37 -1.92
CA ILE A 121 -5.11 -16.29 -1.97
C ILE A 121 -4.44 -14.96 -2.29
N PHE A 122 -3.31 -14.69 -1.66
CA PHE A 122 -2.54 -13.48 -1.88
C PHE A 122 -2.09 -13.35 -3.34
N ASN A 123 -1.56 -14.42 -3.91
CA ASN A 123 -1.12 -14.44 -5.32
C ASN A 123 -2.30 -14.21 -6.28
N ILE A 124 -3.45 -14.84 -6.03
CA ILE A 124 -4.67 -14.63 -6.83
C ILE A 124 -5.11 -13.16 -6.78
N ILE A 125 -5.10 -12.54 -5.60
CA ILE A 125 -5.45 -11.13 -5.44
C ILE A 125 -4.46 -10.26 -6.21
N VAL A 126 -3.15 -10.50 -6.06
CA VAL A 126 -2.09 -9.74 -6.75
C VAL A 126 -2.21 -9.86 -8.27
N GLU A 127 -2.46 -11.05 -8.80
CA GLU A 127 -2.67 -11.27 -10.25
C GLU A 127 -3.88 -10.47 -10.76
N LYS A 128 -5.01 -10.53 -10.05
CA LYS A 128 -6.20 -9.74 -10.41
C LYS A 128 -5.95 -8.24 -10.31
N LEU A 129 -5.22 -7.78 -9.29
CA LEU A 129 -4.83 -6.38 -9.16
C LEU A 129 -3.93 -5.94 -10.31
N GLN A 130 -3.01 -6.78 -10.76
CA GLN A 130 -2.16 -6.48 -11.91
C GLN A 130 -2.99 -6.29 -13.19
N LEU A 131 -4.02 -7.13 -13.41
CA LEU A 131 -4.94 -6.97 -14.54
C LEU A 131 -5.78 -5.69 -14.43
N LEU A 132 -6.24 -5.34 -13.21
CA LEU A 132 -6.99 -4.11 -12.97
C LEU A 132 -6.14 -2.86 -13.19
N VAL A 133 -4.89 -2.86 -12.74
CA VAL A 133 -3.93 -1.77 -12.97
C VAL A 133 -3.58 -1.65 -14.45
N ALA A 134 -3.59 -2.76 -15.20
CA ALA A 134 -3.33 -2.73 -16.64
C ALA A 134 -4.47 -2.10 -17.47
N ASP A 135 -5.70 -2.09 -16.96
CA ASP A 135 -6.87 -1.55 -17.64
C ASP A 135 -7.17 -0.14 -17.16
N GLU A 136 -6.75 0.87 -17.95
CA GLU A 136 -6.97 2.29 -17.67
C GLU A 136 -8.45 2.66 -17.40
N ASN A 137 -9.40 1.88 -17.92
CA ASN A 137 -10.84 2.14 -17.75
C ASN A 137 -11.42 1.56 -16.44
N ASN A 138 -10.65 0.72 -15.73
CA ASN A 138 -11.09 -0.01 -14.55
C ASN A 138 -10.49 0.50 -13.23
N TYR A 139 -9.87 1.68 -13.25
CA TYR A 139 -9.40 2.42 -12.09
C TYR A 139 -10.58 2.97 -11.25
N GLN A 140 -11.45 2.09 -10.76
CA GLN A 140 -12.55 2.46 -9.91
C GLN A 140 -12.07 2.55 -8.46
N VAL A 141 -12.15 3.74 -7.87
CA VAL A 141 -11.80 4.04 -6.46
C VAL A 141 -12.34 2.98 -5.49
N LEU A 142 -13.58 2.53 -5.72
CA LEU A 142 -14.28 1.54 -4.89
C LEU A 142 -13.58 0.18 -4.82
N LEU A 143 -12.77 -0.19 -5.82
CA LEU A 143 -12.04 -1.45 -5.85
C LEU A 143 -10.81 -1.42 -4.93
N PHE A 144 -10.22 -0.25 -4.74
CA PHE A 144 -8.96 -0.08 -4.03
C PHE A 144 -9.11 0.38 -2.58
N GLU A 145 -10.27 0.94 -2.21
CA GLU A 145 -10.54 1.43 -0.85
C GLU A 145 -10.22 0.40 0.26
N PRO A 146 -10.61 -0.89 0.16
CA PRO A 146 -10.29 -1.87 1.21
C PRO A 146 -8.78 -2.11 1.36
N ILE A 147 -8.02 -1.95 0.27
CA ILE A 147 -6.59 -2.24 0.20
C ILE A 147 -5.77 -1.21 0.98
N TYR A 148 -6.25 0.04 1.09
CA TYR A 148 -5.53 1.11 1.79
C TYR A 148 -5.26 0.81 3.27
N LYS A 149 -6.13 0.00 3.88
CA LYS A 149 -6.02 -0.42 5.29
C LYS A 149 -5.19 -1.68 5.48
N LEU A 150 -4.91 -2.41 4.40
CA LEU A 150 -4.23 -3.69 4.43
C LEU A 150 -2.78 -3.50 3.99
N THR A 151 -1.91 -3.12 4.93
CA THR A 151 -0.52 -2.68 4.68
C THR A 151 0.24 -3.60 3.73
N LYS A 152 0.14 -4.93 3.91
CA LYS A 152 0.76 -5.91 3.01
C LYS A 152 0.30 -5.77 1.55
N LEU A 153 -1.01 -5.67 1.31
CA LEU A 153 -1.56 -5.50 -0.04
C LEU A 153 -1.31 -4.09 -0.59
N LYS A 154 -1.39 -3.05 0.25
CA LYS A 154 -1.06 -1.67 -0.15
C LYS A 154 0.35 -1.60 -0.71
N ASN A 155 1.32 -2.23 -0.03
CA ASN A 155 2.71 -2.24 -0.46
C ASN A 155 2.91 -2.96 -1.80
N GLU A 156 2.19 -4.06 -2.06
CA GLU A 156 2.24 -4.71 -3.38
C GLU A 156 1.59 -3.86 -4.45
N LEU A 157 0.46 -3.21 -4.16
CA LEU A 157 -0.20 -2.32 -5.11
C LEU A 157 0.72 -1.14 -5.50
N LEU A 158 1.45 -0.57 -4.54
CA LEU A 158 2.44 0.47 -4.81
C LEU A 158 3.51 -0.01 -5.79
N LYS A 159 4.04 -1.22 -5.61
CA LYS A 159 5.03 -1.81 -6.55
C LYS A 159 4.45 -2.10 -7.93
N LEU A 160 3.20 -2.57 -7.99
CA LEU A 160 2.50 -2.81 -9.25
C LEU A 160 2.35 -1.50 -10.04
N ILE A 161 1.96 -0.41 -9.37
CA ILE A 161 1.87 0.92 -9.99
C ILE A 161 3.25 1.41 -10.45
N GLU A 162 4.29 1.31 -9.62
CA GLU A 162 5.67 1.68 -10.00
C GLU A 162 6.10 0.95 -11.29
N THR A 163 5.79 -0.35 -11.38
CA THR A 163 6.15 -1.21 -12.52
C THR A 163 5.31 -0.89 -13.75
N HIS A 164 4.00 -0.70 -13.59
CA HIS A 164 3.07 -0.40 -14.68
C HIS A 164 3.39 0.95 -15.34
N VAL A 165 3.63 1.98 -14.53
CA VAL A 165 4.01 3.32 -15.02
C VAL A 165 5.31 3.26 -15.81
N TYR A 166 6.30 2.53 -15.29
CA TYR A 166 7.57 2.31 -15.98
C TYR A 166 7.38 1.59 -17.33
N GLN A 167 6.55 0.54 -17.38
CA GLN A 167 6.26 -0.18 -18.62
C GLN A 167 5.54 0.69 -19.65
N LYS A 168 4.51 1.44 -19.23
CA LYS A 168 3.78 2.33 -20.15
C LYS A 168 4.60 3.50 -20.64
N ALA A 169 5.49 4.05 -19.80
CA ALA A 169 6.43 5.05 -20.24
C ALA A 169 7.37 4.51 -21.34
N ILE A 170 7.84 3.27 -21.22
CA ILE A 170 8.67 2.63 -22.26
C ILE A 170 7.89 2.37 -23.54
N GLU A 171 6.70 1.78 -23.46
CA GLU A 171 5.87 1.45 -24.64
C GLU A 171 5.49 2.70 -25.44
N SER A 172 5.43 3.86 -24.79
CA SER A 172 5.12 5.13 -25.46
C SER A 172 6.26 5.71 -26.29
N ILE A 173 7.50 5.23 -26.10
CA ILE A 173 8.64 5.67 -26.89
C ILE A 173 8.65 4.89 -28.20
N THR A 174 8.36 5.57 -29.30
CA THR A 174 8.56 5.07 -30.66
C THR A 174 9.89 5.55 -31.23
N ASP A 175 10.43 4.83 -32.22
CA ASP A 175 11.67 5.21 -32.91
C ASP A 175 11.57 6.60 -33.58
N ASP A 176 10.36 7.00 -34.00
CA ASP A 176 10.07 8.33 -34.57
C ASP A 176 10.17 9.46 -33.54
N LEU A 177 9.87 9.16 -32.26
CA LEU A 177 10.02 10.09 -31.14
C LEU A 177 11.50 10.38 -30.85
N ILE A 178 12.35 9.36 -30.96
CA ILE A 178 13.80 9.46 -30.70
C ILE A 178 14.46 10.46 -31.66
N ASN A 179 14.00 10.48 -32.92
CA ASN A 179 14.52 11.36 -33.95
C ASN A 179 14.05 12.83 -33.79
N ASN A 180 13.01 13.08 -32.98
CA ASN A 180 12.42 14.39 -32.77
C ASN A 180 12.40 14.78 -31.28
N PRO A 181 13.45 15.42 -30.75
CA PRO A 181 13.59 15.71 -29.32
C PRO A 181 12.48 16.61 -28.75
N LEU A 182 11.87 17.47 -29.58
CA LEU A 182 10.70 18.28 -29.20
C LEU A 182 9.49 17.40 -28.87
N PHE A 183 9.16 16.47 -29.78
CA PHE A 183 7.99 15.61 -29.66
C PHE A 183 8.18 14.56 -28.56
N TYR A 184 9.43 14.13 -28.33
CA TYR A 184 9.79 13.25 -27.22
C TYR A 184 9.43 13.85 -25.86
N ILE A 185 9.84 15.10 -25.59
CA ILE A 185 9.60 15.74 -24.29
C ILE A 185 8.12 16.07 -24.08
N GLU A 186 7.43 16.57 -25.11
CA GLU A 186 5.99 16.84 -25.02
C GLU A 186 5.19 15.57 -24.71
N THR A 187 5.52 14.45 -25.36
CA THR A 187 4.86 13.16 -25.12
C THR A 187 5.08 12.67 -23.69
N ILE A 188 6.31 12.75 -23.21
CA ILE A 188 6.69 12.34 -21.85
C ILE A 188 5.96 13.18 -20.79
N VAL A 189 5.94 14.51 -20.93
CA VAL A 189 5.22 15.41 -20.02
C VAL A 189 3.71 15.14 -20.03
N ASN A 190 3.12 14.88 -21.20
CA ASN A 190 1.70 14.56 -21.32
C ASN A 190 1.34 13.24 -20.63
N ILE A 191 2.20 12.22 -20.78
CA ILE A 191 2.02 10.92 -20.11
C ILE A 191 2.08 11.09 -18.60
N HIS A 192 3.07 11.81 -18.10
CA HIS A 192 3.15 12.11 -16.67
C HIS A 192 1.86 12.72 -16.13
N GLY A 193 1.39 13.80 -16.76
CA GLY A 193 0.17 14.48 -16.33
C GLY A 193 -1.09 13.61 -16.40
N LYS A 194 -1.22 12.78 -17.45
CA LYS A 194 -2.36 11.84 -17.59
C LYS A 194 -2.39 10.83 -16.43
N TYR A 195 -1.27 10.17 -16.17
CA TYR A 195 -1.21 9.12 -15.15
C TYR A 195 -1.20 9.67 -13.72
N LEU A 196 -0.58 10.84 -13.48
CA LEU A 196 -0.65 11.50 -12.19
C LEU A 196 -2.10 11.84 -11.84
N LYS A 197 -2.84 12.42 -12.79
CA LYS A 197 -4.27 12.71 -12.60
C LYS A 197 -5.09 11.45 -12.33
N LEU A 198 -4.85 10.38 -13.10
CA LEU A 198 -5.52 9.09 -12.88
C LEU A 198 -5.25 8.54 -11.47
N ILE A 199 -4.00 8.62 -11.00
CA ILE A 199 -3.62 8.17 -9.66
C ILE A 199 -4.26 9.04 -8.58
N GLN A 200 -4.26 10.36 -8.73
CA GLN A 200 -4.91 11.27 -7.79
C GLN A 200 -6.42 11.02 -7.69
N GLU A 201 -7.10 10.81 -8.83
CA GLU A 201 -8.54 10.53 -8.88
C GLU A 201 -8.87 9.15 -8.27
N THR A 202 -8.06 8.13 -8.55
CA THR A 202 -8.33 6.75 -8.09
C THR A 202 -7.96 6.53 -6.63
N PHE A 203 -6.85 7.12 -6.19
CA PHE A 203 -6.28 6.94 -4.86
C PHE A 203 -6.59 8.09 -3.90
N VAL A 204 -7.52 8.98 -4.27
CA VAL A 204 -8.00 10.09 -3.45
C VAL A 204 -6.83 10.95 -2.92
N GLY A 205 -5.80 11.15 -3.74
CA GLY A 205 -4.63 11.93 -3.38
C GLY A 205 -3.73 11.34 -2.28
N ASP A 206 -3.77 10.03 -1.99
CA ASP A 206 -2.81 9.42 -1.05
C ASP A 206 -1.38 9.54 -1.59
N GLN A 207 -0.57 10.32 -0.86
CA GLN A 207 0.81 10.66 -1.20
C GLN A 207 1.71 9.44 -1.39
N SER A 208 1.38 8.30 -0.78
CA SER A 208 2.14 7.06 -0.97
C SER A 208 2.10 6.60 -2.43
N PHE A 209 0.94 6.70 -3.07
CA PHE A 209 0.75 6.29 -4.45
C PHE A 209 1.39 7.28 -5.43
N VAL A 210 1.30 8.58 -5.14
CA VAL A 210 2.02 9.63 -5.89
C VAL A 210 3.53 9.40 -5.81
N ALA A 211 4.08 9.13 -4.63
CA ALA A 211 5.49 8.85 -4.47
C ALA A 211 5.94 7.57 -5.22
N SER A 212 5.10 6.52 -5.27
CA SER A 212 5.41 5.30 -6.02
C SER A 212 5.38 5.53 -7.54
N PHE A 213 4.44 6.35 -8.00
CA PHE A 213 4.38 6.83 -9.38
C PHE A 213 5.63 7.62 -9.76
N ASP A 214 5.99 8.64 -8.96
CA ASP A 214 7.17 9.47 -9.18
C ASP A 214 8.45 8.63 -9.23
N LYS A 215 8.54 7.62 -8.37
CA LYS A 215 9.67 6.69 -8.34
C LYS A 215 9.75 5.85 -9.61
N GLY A 216 8.63 5.31 -10.10
CA GLY A 216 8.57 4.56 -11.36
C GLY A 216 8.94 5.43 -12.55
N TYR A 217 8.46 6.67 -12.56
CA TYR A 217 8.75 7.65 -13.59
C TYR A 217 10.22 8.11 -13.57
N ALA A 218 10.78 8.41 -12.39
CA ALA A 218 12.19 8.74 -12.22
C ALA A 218 13.10 7.59 -12.69
N LYS A 219 12.71 6.34 -12.42
CA LYS A 219 13.42 5.16 -12.92
C LYS A 219 13.41 5.09 -14.45
N PHE A 220 12.29 5.40 -15.09
CA PHE A 220 12.20 5.51 -16.54
C PHE A 220 13.14 6.60 -17.09
N MET A 221 13.11 7.79 -16.51
CA MET A 221 13.93 8.95 -16.94
C MET A 221 15.42 8.68 -16.82
N ASN A 222 15.84 8.01 -15.73
CA ASN A 222 17.24 7.71 -15.46
C ASN A 222 17.79 6.55 -16.31
N GLN A 223 16.94 5.65 -16.80
CA GLN A 223 17.40 4.49 -17.57
C GLN A 223 17.68 4.79 -19.05
N ASN A 224 17.46 6.04 -19.50
CA ASN A 224 17.70 6.52 -20.86
C ASN A 224 17.38 5.44 -21.91
N PRO A 225 16.11 4.99 -22.02
CA PRO A 225 15.72 3.94 -22.96
C PRO A 225 16.19 4.24 -24.39
N ILE A 226 16.23 5.52 -24.78
CA ILE A 226 16.81 5.99 -26.04
C ILE A 226 18.23 5.45 -26.28
N SER A 227 19.10 5.48 -25.27
CA SER A 227 20.49 5.09 -25.40
C SER A 227 20.68 3.60 -25.70
N LYS A 228 19.77 2.75 -25.20
CA LYS A 228 19.84 1.30 -25.41
C LYS A 228 19.35 0.91 -26.80
N THR A 229 18.39 1.61 -27.39
CA THR A 229 17.79 1.27 -28.70
C THR A 229 18.52 1.88 -29.89
N THR A 230 19.04 3.12 -29.77
CA THR A 230 19.66 3.84 -30.91
C THR A 230 21.19 4.00 -30.80
N GLY A 231 21.82 3.54 -29.71
CA GLY A 231 23.24 3.82 -29.44
C GLY A 231 23.53 5.30 -29.13
N ASN A 232 22.48 6.10 -28.96
CA ASN A 232 22.54 7.53 -28.74
C ASN A 232 22.85 7.80 -27.26
N THR A 233 24.04 8.30 -26.92
CA THR A 233 24.47 8.48 -25.52
C THR A 233 23.82 9.68 -24.84
N MET A 234 22.96 10.43 -25.54
CA MET A 234 22.33 11.62 -24.98
C MET A 234 21.40 11.26 -23.81
N THR A 235 21.67 11.88 -22.67
CA THR A 235 20.85 11.70 -21.46
C THR A 235 19.55 12.49 -21.58
N PHE A 236 18.51 12.07 -20.84
CA PHE A 236 17.27 12.83 -20.71
C PHE A 236 17.53 14.32 -20.42
N ALA A 237 18.48 14.62 -19.52
CA ALA A 237 18.87 15.98 -19.15
C ALA A 237 19.39 16.80 -20.33
N GLU A 238 20.17 16.19 -21.23
CA GLU A 238 20.71 16.87 -22.42
C GLU A 238 19.64 17.11 -23.48
N ILE A 239 18.71 16.16 -23.66
CA ILE A 239 17.56 16.33 -24.56
C ILE A 239 16.66 17.45 -24.04
N PHE A 240 16.44 17.47 -22.71
CA PHE A 240 15.66 18.49 -22.02
C PHE A 240 16.27 19.89 -22.13
N ALA A 241 17.60 20.02 -21.94
CA ALA A 241 18.29 21.29 -22.12
C ALA A 241 18.11 21.85 -23.55
N ARG A 242 18.28 21.00 -24.59
CA ARG A 242 18.06 21.42 -25.98
C ARG A 242 16.62 21.84 -26.26
N TYR A 243 15.66 21.19 -25.61
CA TYR A 243 14.25 21.58 -25.71
C TYR A 243 14.00 22.96 -25.11
N CYS A 244 14.50 23.22 -23.90
CA CYS A 244 14.43 24.54 -23.27
C CYS A 244 15.06 25.63 -24.16
N ASP A 245 16.25 25.37 -24.73
CA ASP A 245 16.90 26.30 -25.65
C ASP A 245 16.05 26.57 -26.90
N THR A 246 15.41 25.54 -27.45
CA THR A 246 14.57 25.65 -28.65
C THR A 246 13.28 26.42 -28.39
N LEU A 247 12.65 26.19 -27.23
CA LEU A 247 11.49 26.95 -26.74
C LEU A 247 11.82 28.44 -26.59
N LEU A 248 12.92 28.75 -25.89
CA LEU A 248 13.35 30.12 -25.63
C LEU A 248 13.72 30.84 -26.94
N ARG A 249 14.36 30.15 -27.89
CA ARG A 249 14.78 30.72 -29.17
C ARG A 249 13.64 30.98 -30.16
N LYS A 250 12.54 30.19 -30.11
CA LYS A 250 11.37 30.38 -31.00
C LYS A 250 10.46 31.56 -30.59
N GLY A 251 10.63 32.11 -29.38
CA GLY A 251 9.98 33.35 -28.95
C GLY A 251 8.48 33.23 -28.67
N SER A 252 8.00 34.12 -27.79
CA SER A 252 6.72 34.17 -27.06
C SER A 252 5.39 34.13 -27.87
N LYS A 253 5.39 33.76 -29.15
CA LYS A 253 4.16 33.55 -29.95
C LYS A 253 3.66 32.10 -29.93
N ALA A 254 4.54 31.11 -29.77
CA ALA A 254 4.12 29.71 -29.58
C ALA A 254 3.66 29.44 -28.13
N VAL A 255 4.28 30.13 -27.15
CA VAL A 255 4.03 29.98 -25.71
C VAL A 255 2.67 30.57 -25.27
N LYS A 256 1.97 31.34 -26.12
CA LYS A 256 0.65 31.91 -25.77
C LYS A 256 -0.53 30.95 -25.97
N ASN A 257 -0.38 29.88 -26.77
CA ASN A 257 -1.47 28.91 -27.00
C ASN A 257 -1.37 27.67 -26.11
N ASP A 258 -0.17 27.37 -25.62
CA ASP A 258 0.04 26.32 -24.63
C ASP A 258 0.48 26.97 -23.33
N ASN A 259 -0.42 27.03 -22.36
CA ASN A 259 -0.15 27.52 -21.02
C ASN A 259 0.76 26.51 -20.29
N TRP A 260 2.04 26.50 -20.65
CA TRP A 260 3.04 25.56 -20.13
C TRP A 260 3.30 25.78 -18.64
N ASP A 261 3.14 27.01 -18.15
CA ASP A 261 3.18 27.31 -16.73
C ASP A 261 2.06 26.57 -15.98
N GLU A 262 0.85 26.47 -16.53
CA GLU A 262 -0.21 25.60 -15.97
C GLU A 262 0.13 24.11 -16.12
N LYS A 263 0.67 23.66 -17.26
CA LYS A 263 1.03 22.24 -17.47
C LYS A 263 2.16 21.78 -16.55
N LEU A 264 3.11 22.65 -16.22
CA LEU A 264 4.20 22.36 -15.28
C LEU A 264 3.75 22.53 -13.83
N ASN A 265 2.96 23.56 -13.51
CA ASN A 265 2.59 23.87 -12.14
C ASN A 265 1.40 23.02 -11.62
N ASN A 266 0.51 22.54 -12.50
CA ASN A 266 -0.57 21.59 -12.12
C ASN A 266 -0.05 20.17 -11.82
N ASN A 267 1.19 19.83 -12.18
CA ASN A 267 1.81 18.55 -11.82
C ASN A 267 2.44 18.57 -10.41
N TYR A 268 2.62 19.75 -9.81
CA TYR A 268 3.28 19.92 -8.51
C TYR A 268 2.45 20.68 -7.47
N SER A 269 1.21 21.08 -7.79
CA SER A 269 0.35 21.82 -6.86
C SER A 269 -0.78 20.95 -6.32
N THR A 270 -0.66 20.65 -5.02
CA THR A 270 -1.61 20.04 -4.06
C THR A 270 -1.85 18.54 -4.11
#